data_AF-A0A0F9K9F5-F1
#
_entry.id   AF-A0A0F9K9F5-F1
#
_cell.length_a   1.000
_cell.length_b   1.000
_cell.length_c   1.000
_cell.angle_alpha   90.00
_cell.angle_beta   90.00
_cell.angle_gamma   90.00
#
_symmetry.space_group_name_H-M   'P 1'
#
loop_
_entity.id
_entity.type
_entity.pdbx_description
1 polymer ?
#
loop_
_entity_poly.entity_id
_entity_poly.type
_entity_poly.pdbx_seq_one_letter_code
_entity_poly.pdbx_strand_id
1 'polypeptide(L)'
;MEPESTVETALYGSAWDEPLPAVVYQDREDIEGRGEQRLVRDSFKIDDQGKANWAIRRISEARKRWGEVVDVAQAETERIENWLDKVQTKEERESEFFISLLKDYAHDELANSDGKSKSIPLSEGTLKFIKKQPKLHYDENKLIEELESEGLEKLIRRKAEPHLVEIKAALKSGFE
;
A
#
# COMPACT_ATOMS: atom_id res chain seq x y z
N MET A 1 -28.69 48.73 46.08
CA MET A 1 -27.56 47.78 46.21
C MET A 1 -27.98 46.60 45.36
N GLU A 2 -27.52 46.60 44.11
CA GLU A 2 -28.01 45.66 43.09
C GLU A 2 -27.57 44.23 43.43
N PRO A 3 -28.39 43.21 43.13
CA PRO A 3 -28.01 41.83 43.35
C PRO A 3 -26.93 41.44 42.33
N GLU A 4 -25.73 41.14 42.81
CA GLU A 4 -24.66 40.59 41.98
C GLU A 4 -25.18 39.32 41.30
N SER A 5 -25.16 39.35 39.97
CA SER A 5 -25.62 38.28 39.09
C SER A 5 -24.80 37.02 39.35
N THR A 6 -25.38 36.07 40.10
CA THR A 6 -24.82 34.70 40.29
C THR A 6 -24.53 33.99 38.96
N VAL A 7 -25.09 34.48 37.85
CA VAL A 7 -24.91 33.91 36.51
C VAL A 7 -23.54 34.24 35.92
N GLU A 8 -22.94 35.41 36.23
CA GLU A 8 -21.62 35.78 35.69
C GLU A 8 -20.47 35.03 36.40
N THR A 9 -20.60 34.78 37.70
CA THR A 9 -19.59 34.02 38.48
C THR A 9 -19.55 32.54 38.08
N ALA A 10 -20.63 32.01 37.48
CA ALA A 10 -20.69 30.62 37.03
C ALA A 10 -20.06 30.37 35.64
N LEU A 11 -19.91 31.41 34.80
CA LEU A 11 -19.26 31.27 33.49
C LEU A 11 -17.72 31.39 33.56
N TYR A 12 -17.20 32.08 34.57
CA TYR A 12 -15.75 32.25 34.79
C TYR A 12 -15.24 31.57 36.07
N GLY A 13 -16.02 30.65 36.63
CA GLY A 13 -15.65 29.85 37.79
C GLY A 13 -14.83 28.62 37.41
N SER A 14 -13.53 28.66 37.72
CA SER A 14 -12.76 27.47 38.15
C SER A 14 -12.52 26.35 37.14
N ALA A 15 -12.80 26.52 35.84
CA ALA A 15 -12.51 25.51 34.82
C ALA A 15 -11.20 25.79 34.03
N TRP A 16 -10.56 26.93 34.27
CA TRP A 16 -9.39 27.41 33.50
C TRP A 16 -8.12 27.59 34.35
N ASP A 17 -8.14 27.20 35.63
CA ASP A 17 -6.97 27.24 36.52
C ASP A 17 -6.23 25.89 36.58
N GLU A 18 -6.72 24.88 35.85
CA GLU A 18 -5.94 23.69 35.54
C GLU A 18 -5.08 23.98 34.31
N PRO A 19 -3.74 23.90 34.40
CA PRO A 19 -2.90 24.10 33.24
C PRO A 19 -3.26 23.04 32.19
N LEU A 20 -3.77 23.48 31.04
CA LEU A 20 -4.04 22.58 29.92
C LEU A 20 -2.74 21.83 29.58
N PRO A 21 -2.78 20.50 29.41
CA PRO A 21 -1.62 19.76 28.98
C PRO A 21 -1.22 20.23 27.58
N ALA A 22 -0.17 21.05 27.51
CA ALA A 22 0.49 21.37 26.26
C ALA A 22 1.29 20.15 25.83
N VAL A 23 0.92 19.53 24.71
CA VAL A 23 1.77 18.54 24.04
C VAL A 23 2.94 19.30 23.42
N VAL A 24 4.01 19.46 24.19
CA VAL A 24 5.29 19.97 23.68
C VAL A 24 5.93 18.83 22.90
N TYR A 25 5.85 18.90 21.58
CA TYR A 25 6.68 18.06 20.72
C TYR A 25 8.12 18.48 20.98
N GLN A 26 8.92 17.60 21.58
CA GLN A 26 10.37 17.75 21.48
C GLN A 26 10.66 17.59 19.99
N ASP A 27 11.00 18.69 19.32
CA ASP A 27 11.80 18.62 18.11
C ASP A 27 13.02 17.78 18.50
N ARG A 28 13.00 16.50 18.09
CA ARG A 28 14.11 15.60 18.33
C ARG A 28 15.24 16.13 17.47
N GLU A 29 16.07 16.98 18.05
CA GLU A 29 17.39 17.25 17.52
C GLU A 29 18.07 15.88 17.31
N ASP A 30 18.40 15.61 16.05
CA ASP A 30 18.99 14.37 15.63
C ASP A 30 20.37 14.16 16.29
N ILE A 31 20.46 13.06 17.04
CA ILE A 31 21.62 12.16 17.12
C ILE A 31 22.90 12.73 17.76
N GLU A 32 22.93 12.81 19.10
CA GLU A 32 24.16 12.55 19.87
C GLU A 32 24.06 11.20 20.58
N GLY A 33 24.07 10.12 19.79
CA GLY A 33 24.13 8.74 20.32
C GLY A 33 24.94 7.76 19.47
N ARG A 34 25.40 8.18 18.28
CA ARG A 34 26.21 7.32 17.39
C ARG A 34 27.70 7.29 17.75
N GLY A 35 28.18 8.26 18.54
CA GLY A 35 29.62 8.41 18.86
C GLY A 35 30.17 7.38 19.83
N GLU A 36 29.43 7.03 20.89
CA GLU A 36 29.94 6.17 21.97
C GLU A 36 29.94 4.68 21.62
N GLN A 37 28.98 4.20 20.82
CA GLN A 37 28.92 2.77 20.45
C GLN A 37 30.06 2.33 19.51
N ARG A 38 30.71 3.27 18.81
CA ARG A 38 31.73 2.94 17.81
C ARG A 38 33.08 2.56 18.44
N LEU A 39 33.44 3.18 19.57
CA LEU A 39 34.76 2.97 20.20
C LEU A 39 34.89 1.64 20.96
N VAL A 40 33.78 1.01 21.35
CA VAL A 40 33.79 -0.29 22.07
C VAL A 40 33.88 -1.50 21.12
N ARG A 41 33.45 -1.34 19.86
CA ARG A 41 33.40 -2.45 18.88
C ARG A 41 34.76 -2.92 18.41
N ASP A 42 35.75 -2.02 18.35
CA ASP A 42 37.09 -2.36 17.86
C ASP A 42 37.92 -3.16 18.88
N SER A 43 37.40 -3.38 20.11
CA SER A 43 38.10 -4.13 21.17
C SER A 43 37.31 -5.31 21.77
N PHE A 44 36.04 -5.53 21.42
CA PHE A 44 35.26 -6.63 22.00
C PHE A 44 35.44 -7.93 21.19
N LYS A 45 36.35 -8.80 21.64
CA LYS A 45 36.54 -10.16 21.12
C LYS A 45 35.78 -11.18 21.97
N ILE A 46 35.03 -12.06 21.31
CA ILE A 46 34.43 -13.24 21.92
C ILE A 46 35.50 -14.35 21.91
N ASP A 47 36.13 -14.57 23.04
CA ASP A 47 37.23 -15.54 23.24
C ASP A 47 36.90 -16.60 24.31
N ASP A 48 35.76 -16.48 25.00
CA ASP A 48 35.26 -17.44 25.98
C ASP A 48 33.76 -17.73 25.81
N GLN A 49 33.32 -18.86 26.38
CA GLN A 49 31.93 -19.33 26.29
C GLN A 49 30.92 -18.39 26.97
N GLY A 50 31.32 -17.68 28.03
CA GLY A 50 30.48 -16.69 28.72
C GLY A 50 30.18 -15.49 27.83
N LYS A 51 31.19 -14.95 27.14
CA LYS A 51 31.03 -13.88 26.15
C LYS A 51 30.17 -14.32 24.96
N ALA A 52 30.30 -15.56 24.51
CA ALA A 52 29.44 -16.12 23.45
C ALA A 52 27.97 -16.19 23.89
N ASN A 53 27.69 -16.70 25.09
CA ASN A 53 26.34 -16.74 25.66
C ASN A 53 25.74 -15.34 25.83
N TRP A 54 26.53 -14.38 26.29
CA TRP A 54 26.11 -12.98 26.39
C TRP A 54 25.75 -12.38 25.02
N ALA A 55 26.58 -12.63 23.99
CA ALA A 55 26.32 -12.16 22.63
C ALA A 55 25.01 -12.75 22.07
N ILE A 56 24.75 -14.05 22.28
CA ILE A 56 23.50 -14.70 21.89
C ILE A 56 22.29 -14.05 22.59
N ARG A 57 22.39 -13.80 23.90
CA ARG A 57 21.34 -13.09 24.65
C ARG A 57 21.07 -11.70 24.07
N ARG A 58 22.12 -10.94 23.74
CA ARG A 58 21.98 -9.61 23.12
C ARG A 58 21.33 -9.66 21.75
N ILE A 59 21.66 -10.65 20.92
CA ILE A 59 20.98 -10.89 19.64
C ILE A 59 19.49 -11.19 19.88
N SER A 60 19.17 -12.03 20.86
CA SER A 60 17.77 -12.36 21.19
C SER A 60 16.98 -11.12 21.64
N GLU A 61 17.55 -10.31 22.53
CA GLU A 61 16.94 -9.05 23.00
C GLU A 61 16.78 -8.03 21.87
N ALA A 62 17.74 -7.95 20.94
CA ALA A 62 17.64 -7.10 19.75
C ALA A 62 16.53 -7.58 18.80
N ARG A 63 16.43 -8.89 18.56
CA ARG A 63 15.37 -9.49 17.73
C ARG A 63 13.99 -9.28 18.33
N LYS A 64 13.85 -9.41 19.65
CA LYS A 64 12.58 -9.14 20.35
C LYS A 64 12.12 -7.70 20.14
N ARG A 65 13.01 -6.73 20.40
CA ARG A 65 12.72 -5.30 20.17
C ARG A 65 12.39 -5.00 18.71
N TRP A 66 13.08 -5.66 17.78
CA TRP A 66 12.76 -5.52 16.36
C TRP A 66 11.34 -6.03 16.04
N GLY A 67 10.97 -7.20 16.56
CA GLY A 67 9.60 -7.75 16.42
C GLY A 67 8.53 -6.80 16.94
N GLU A 68 8.72 -6.26 18.16
CA GLU A 68 7.79 -5.28 18.75
C GLU A 68 7.61 -4.03 17.87
N VAL A 69 8.69 -3.53 17.25
CA VAL A 69 8.62 -2.39 16.32
C VAL A 69 7.90 -2.76 15.03
N VAL A 70 8.13 -3.96 14.49
CA VAL A 70 7.45 -4.45 13.30
C VAL A 70 5.95 -4.59 13.55
N ASP A 71 5.55 -5.14 14.70
CA ASP A 71 4.15 -5.31 15.06
C ASP A 71 3.42 -3.96 15.14
N VAL A 72 4.04 -2.95 15.75
CA VAL A 72 3.49 -1.58 15.81
C VAL A 72 3.40 -0.95 14.41
N ALA A 73 4.43 -1.10 13.60
CA ALA A 73 4.45 -0.56 12.24
C ALA A 73 3.39 -1.22 11.34
N GLN A 74 3.19 -2.53 11.49
CA GLN A 74 2.16 -3.27 10.77
C GLN A 74 0.77 -2.81 11.21
N ALA A 75 0.51 -2.67 12.52
CA ALA A 75 -0.77 -2.19 13.02
C ALA A 75 -1.12 -0.78 12.50
N GLU A 76 -0.14 0.13 12.41
CA GLU A 76 -0.38 1.47 11.84
C GLU A 76 -0.57 1.41 10.31
N THR A 77 0.15 0.53 9.61
CA THR A 77 -0.05 0.31 8.17
C THR A 77 -1.48 -0.17 7.90
N GLU A 78 -1.93 -1.19 8.63
CA GLU A 78 -3.31 -1.69 8.54
C GLU A 78 -4.33 -0.59 8.86
N ARG A 79 -4.05 0.29 9.84
CA ARG A 79 -4.92 1.43 10.16
C ARG A 79 -5.03 2.42 9.01
N ILE A 80 -3.90 2.76 8.38
CA ILE A 80 -3.83 3.68 7.24
C ILE A 80 -4.52 3.07 6.03
N GLU A 81 -4.27 1.80 5.72
CA GLU A 81 -4.92 1.09 4.62
C GLU A 81 -6.43 1.02 4.80
N ASN A 82 -6.91 0.69 6.00
CA ASN A 82 -8.34 0.68 6.30
C ASN A 82 -8.98 2.08 6.20
N TRP A 83 -8.24 3.14 6.55
CA TRP A 83 -8.73 4.50 6.38
C TRP A 83 -8.81 4.88 4.89
N LEU A 84 -7.79 4.53 4.12
CA LEU A 84 -7.76 4.74 2.66
C LEU A 84 -8.91 4.01 1.98
N ASP A 85 -9.13 2.74 2.30
CA ASP A 85 -10.21 1.92 1.75
C ASP A 85 -11.60 2.54 2.01
N LYS A 86 -11.83 3.08 3.21
CA LYS A 86 -13.10 3.76 3.54
C LYS A 86 -13.32 5.01 2.69
N VAL A 87 -12.28 5.83 2.52
CA VAL A 87 -12.37 7.03 1.68
C VAL A 87 -12.59 6.63 0.22
N GLN A 88 -11.80 5.68 -0.29
CA GLN A 88 -11.91 5.19 -1.65
C GLN A 88 -13.31 4.63 -1.93
N THR A 89 -13.82 3.77 -1.05
CA THR A 89 -15.17 3.19 -1.18
C THR A 89 -16.25 4.27 -1.20
N LYS A 90 -16.09 5.34 -0.41
CA LYS A 90 -17.04 6.48 -0.42
C LYS A 90 -17.04 7.18 -1.78
N GLU A 91 -15.86 7.55 -2.28
CA GLU A 91 -15.73 8.28 -3.55
C GLU A 91 -16.11 7.40 -4.76
N GLU A 92 -15.82 6.09 -4.70
CA GLU A 92 -16.20 5.14 -5.73
C GLU A 92 -17.72 4.99 -5.81
N ARG A 93 -18.44 4.89 -4.68
CA ARG A 93 -19.91 4.86 -4.66
C ARG A 93 -20.53 6.12 -5.25
N GLU A 94 -19.97 7.28 -4.94
CA GLU A 94 -20.44 8.56 -5.50
C GLU A 94 -20.22 8.62 -7.01
N SER A 95 -19.03 8.21 -7.47
CA SER A 95 -18.71 8.08 -8.89
C SER A 95 -19.65 7.10 -9.61
N GLU A 96 -19.87 5.90 -9.06
CA GLU A 96 -20.76 4.89 -9.62
C GLU A 96 -22.21 5.38 -9.72
N PHE A 97 -22.68 6.13 -8.72
CA PHE A 97 -23.99 6.77 -8.74
C PHE A 97 -24.10 7.73 -9.93
N PHE A 98 -23.16 8.66 -10.11
CA PHE A 98 -23.21 9.57 -11.25
C PHE A 98 -23.00 8.87 -12.59
N ILE A 99 -22.15 7.84 -12.67
CA ILE A 99 -22.01 6.99 -13.86
C ILE A 99 -23.33 6.33 -14.22
N SER A 100 -24.14 5.92 -13.24
CA SER A 100 -25.46 5.34 -13.51
C SER A 100 -26.41 6.36 -14.16
N LEU A 101 -26.46 7.58 -13.64
CA LEU A 101 -27.26 8.67 -14.21
C LEU A 101 -26.79 9.06 -15.62
N LEU A 102 -25.48 9.10 -15.84
CA LEU A 102 -24.90 9.43 -17.15
C LEU A 102 -25.20 8.36 -18.19
N LYS A 103 -25.37 7.09 -17.81
CA LYS A 103 -25.79 6.03 -18.74
C LYS A 103 -27.21 6.29 -19.24
N ASP A 104 -28.13 6.59 -18.33
CA ASP A 104 -29.53 6.87 -18.69
C ASP A 104 -29.61 8.09 -19.61
N TYR A 105 -28.94 9.19 -19.23
CA TYR A 105 -28.83 10.39 -20.07
C TYR A 105 -28.26 10.09 -21.46
N ALA A 106 -27.15 9.35 -21.53
CA ALA A 106 -26.53 9.03 -22.82
C ALA A 106 -27.43 8.17 -23.71
N HIS A 107 -28.23 7.26 -23.11
CA HIS A 107 -29.20 6.45 -23.83
C HIS A 107 -30.32 7.31 -24.43
N ASP A 108 -30.86 8.25 -23.66
CA ASP A 108 -31.91 9.16 -24.11
C ASP A 108 -31.42 10.10 -25.22
N GLU A 109 -30.24 10.70 -25.06
CA GLU A 109 -29.61 11.53 -26.10
C GLU A 109 -29.37 10.75 -27.39
N LEU A 110 -28.89 9.51 -27.30
CA LEU A 110 -28.66 8.69 -28.48
C LEU A 110 -29.98 8.35 -29.18
N ALA A 111 -31.04 8.04 -28.43
CA ALA A 111 -32.37 7.75 -28.96
C ALA A 111 -33.02 8.97 -29.66
N ASN A 112 -32.75 10.17 -29.15
CA ASN A 112 -33.23 11.42 -29.74
C ASN A 112 -32.37 11.92 -30.91
N SER A 113 -31.21 11.31 -31.15
CA SER A 113 -30.30 11.64 -32.25
C SER A 113 -30.50 10.72 -33.45
N ASP A 114 -29.86 11.04 -34.58
CA ASP A 114 -29.78 10.17 -35.78
C ASP A 114 -29.11 8.79 -35.50
N GLY A 115 -28.66 8.51 -34.27
CA GLY A 115 -28.02 7.25 -33.86
C GLY A 115 -26.62 7.01 -34.46
N LYS A 116 -26.15 7.92 -35.32
CA LYS A 116 -24.88 7.83 -36.04
C LYS A 116 -23.67 8.14 -35.15
N SER A 117 -23.80 9.10 -34.23
CA SER A 117 -22.73 9.47 -33.30
C SER A 117 -22.89 8.73 -31.98
N LYS A 118 -21.90 7.90 -31.63
CA LYS A 118 -21.81 7.21 -30.34
C LYS A 118 -21.00 8.01 -29.30
N SER A 119 -20.85 9.32 -29.52
CA SER A 119 -20.06 10.22 -28.69
C SER A 119 -20.83 11.52 -28.47
N ILE A 120 -20.96 11.92 -27.20
CA ILE A 120 -21.66 13.11 -26.75
C ILE A 120 -20.61 14.02 -26.08
N PRO A 121 -20.10 15.06 -26.77
CA PRO A 121 -19.14 16.00 -26.19
C PRO A 121 -19.84 16.94 -25.20
N LEU A 122 -19.22 17.17 -24.04
CA LEU A 122 -19.64 18.07 -22.97
C LEU A 122 -18.48 19.03 -22.65
N SER A 123 -18.73 20.12 -21.91
CA SER A 123 -17.67 21.08 -21.56
C SER A 123 -16.55 20.43 -20.73
N GLU A 124 -16.91 19.53 -19.81
CA GLU A 124 -15.98 18.87 -18.88
C GLU A 124 -15.51 17.49 -19.34
N GLY A 125 -15.96 17.00 -20.50
CA GLY A 125 -15.62 15.65 -20.94
C GLY A 125 -16.41 15.13 -22.14
N THR A 126 -16.37 13.82 -22.37
CA THR A 126 -17.11 13.21 -23.48
C THR A 126 -17.67 11.87 -23.05
N LEU A 127 -18.99 11.68 -23.18
CA LEU A 127 -19.61 10.38 -23.01
C LEU A 127 -19.45 9.59 -24.30
N LYS A 128 -18.89 8.37 -24.21
CA LYS A 128 -18.65 7.50 -25.36
C LYS A 128 -19.21 6.12 -25.10
N PHE A 129 -19.97 5.59 -26.06
CA PHE A 129 -20.34 4.18 -26.05
C PHE A 129 -19.19 3.35 -26.60
N ILE A 130 -18.48 2.66 -25.70
CA ILE A 130 -17.34 1.80 -26.05
C ILE A 130 -17.76 0.33 -25.95
N LYS A 131 -17.60 -0.42 -27.05
CA LYS A 131 -17.71 -1.88 -27.02
C LYS A 131 -16.39 -2.46 -26.50
N LYS A 132 -16.37 -2.97 -25.27
CA LYS A 132 -15.22 -3.72 -24.75
C LYS A 132 -15.11 -5.06 -25.48
N GLN A 133 -13.89 -5.44 -25.87
CA GLN A 133 -13.63 -6.80 -26.36
C GLN A 133 -13.89 -7.79 -25.22
N PRO A 134 -14.53 -8.95 -25.49
CA PRO A 134 -14.78 -9.95 -24.47
C PRO A 134 -13.46 -10.46 -23.90
N LYS A 135 -13.39 -10.63 -22.58
CA LYS A 135 -12.26 -11.32 -21.95
C LYS A 135 -12.37 -12.80 -22.29
N LEU A 136 -11.34 -13.36 -22.90
CA LEU A 136 -11.24 -14.80 -23.11
C LEU A 136 -10.88 -15.45 -21.78
N HIS A 137 -11.75 -16.33 -21.29
CA HIS A 137 -11.47 -17.19 -20.15
C HIS A 137 -11.02 -18.56 -20.68
N TYR A 138 -9.74 -18.88 -20.52
CA TYR A 138 -9.16 -20.15 -20.96
C TYR A 138 -8.12 -20.64 -19.95
N ASP A 139 -7.90 -21.95 -19.93
CA ASP A 139 -6.78 -22.58 -19.24
C ASP A 139 -5.59 -22.58 -20.20
N GLU A 140 -4.52 -21.85 -19.84
CA GLU A 140 -3.37 -21.63 -20.71
C GLU A 140 -2.70 -22.96 -21.12
N ASN A 141 -2.58 -23.92 -20.20
CA ASN A 141 -1.91 -25.18 -20.49
C ASN A 141 -2.73 -26.03 -21.46
N LYS A 142 -4.04 -26.15 -21.21
CA LYS A 142 -4.94 -26.92 -22.08
C LYS A 142 -5.03 -26.32 -23.47
N LEU A 143 -5.09 -24.99 -23.56
CA LEU A 143 -5.15 -24.30 -24.84
C LEU A 143 -3.84 -24.49 -25.62
N ILE A 144 -2.67 -24.43 -24.96
CA ILE A 144 -1.39 -24.70 -25.62
C ILE A 144 -1.33 -26.14 -26.14
N GLU A 145 -1.74 -27.14 -25.34
CA GLU A 145 -1.78 -28.54 -25.76
C GLU A 145 -2.71 -28.76 -26.97
N GLU A 146 -3.90 -28.17 -26.95
CA GLU A 146 -4.86 -28.26 -28.06
C GLU A 146 -4.28 -27.61 -29.33
N LEU A 147 -3.71 -26.40 -29.22
CA LEU A 147 -3.07 -25.70 -30.33
C LEU A 147 -1.86 -26.46 -30.90
N GLU A 148 -1.08 -27.14 -30.06
CA GLU A 148 0.01 -28.02 -30.50
C GLU A 148 -0.52 -29.24 -31.25
N SER A 149 -1.58 -29.88 -30.73
CA SER A 149 -2.19 -31.06 -31.34
C SER A 149 -2.82 -30.78 -32.71
N GLU A 150 -3.36 -29.56 -32.90
CA GLU A 150 -3.94 -29.10 -34.16
C GLU A 150 -2.89 -28.52 -35.13
N GLY A 151 -1.61 -28.47 -34.73
CA GLY A 151 -0.53 -27.91 -35.54
C GLY A 151 -0.61 -26.39 -35.74
N LEU A 152 -1.30 -25.68 -34.84
CA LEU A 152 -1.51 -24.23 -34.87
C LEU A 152 -0.38 -23.46 -34.16
N GLU A 153 0.87 -23.84 -34.40
CA GLU A 153 2.05 -23.28 -33.74
C GLU A 153 2.18 -21.75 -33.87
N LYS A 154 1.66 -21.18 -34.96
CA LYS A 154 1.67 -19.72 -35.19
C LYS A 154 0.87 -18.92 -34.14
N LEU A 155 -0.04 -19.58 -33.42
CA LEU A 155 -0.85 -18.97 -32.36
C LEU A 155 -0.19 -19.07 -30.98
N ILE A 156 0.94 -19.78 -30.88
CA ILE A 156 1.65 -20.00 -29.62
C ILE A 156 2.87 -19.08 -29.56
N ARG A 157 2.93 -18.24 -28.52
CA ARG A 157 4.10 -17.40 -28.24
C ARG A 157 5.03 -18.13 -27.28
N ARG A 158 6.28 -18.41 -27.70
CA ARG A 158 7.33 -18.97 -26.83
C ARG A 158 8.22 -17.88 -26.26
N LYS A 159 8.57 -18.01 -24.98
CA LYS A 159 9.57 -17.16 -24.30
C LYS A 159 10.80 -18.01 -23.98
N ALA A 160 11.98 -17.56 -24.42
CA ALA A 160 13.24 -18.22 -24.08
C ALA A 160 13.79 -17.65 -22.76
N GLU A 161 14.20 -18.52 -21.85
CA GLU A 161 14.83 -18.16 -20.58
C GLU A 161 16.13 -18.96 -20.39
N PRO A 162 17.15 -18.38 -19.73
CA PRO A 162 18.43 -19.05 -19.53
C PRO A 162 18.28 -20.23 -18.57
N HIS A 163 18.74 -21.40 -19.02
CA HIS A 163 18.70 -22.62 -18.20
C HIS A 163 19.86 -22.65 -17.20
N LEU A 164 19.71 -21.94 -16.08
CA LEU A 164 20.79 -21.70 -15.10
C LEU A 164 21.45 -22.98 -14.55
N VAL A 165 20.73 -24.11 -14.49
CA VAL A 165 21.28 -25.38 -14.02
C VAL A 165 22.33 -25.91 -15.01
N GLU A 166 21.95 -26.10 -16.27
CA GLU A 166 22.86 -26.44 -17.38
C GLU A 166 24.00 -25.44 -17.53
N ILE A 167 23.74 -24.14 -17.40
CA ILE A 167 24.81 -23.13 -17.45
C ILE A 167 25.84 -23.34 -16.33
N LYS A 168 25.39 -23.62 -15.09
CA LYS A 168 26.28 -23.95 -13.97
C LYS A 168 27.01 -25.27 -14.17
N ALA A 169 26.35 -26.26 -14.78
CA ALA A 169 26.96 -27.54 -15.11
C ALA A 169 28.07 -27.36 -16.16
N ALA A 170 27.78 -26.66 -17.26
CA ALA A 170 28.73 -26.33 -18.32
C ALA A 170 29.91 -25.48 -17.80
N LEU A 171 29.68 -24.55 -16.87
CA LEU A 171 30.78 -23.83 -16.21
C LEU A 171 31.72 -24.76 -15.41
N LYS A 172 31.23 -25.91 -14.92
CA LYS A 172 32.02 -26.88 -14.15
C LYS A 172 32.71 -27.92 -15.04
N SER A 173 32.07 -28.33 -16.13
CA SER A 173 32.60 -29.33 -17.09
C SER A 173 33.37 -28.73 -18.26
N GLY A 174 33.31 -27.40 -18.46
CA GLY A 174 33.66 -26.75 -19.71
C GLY A 174 32.44 -26.64 -20.62
N PHE A 175 32.29 -25.51 -21.31
CA PHE A 175 31.36 -25.40 -22.43
C PHE A 175 32.00 -26.16 -23.61
N GLU A 176 31.41 -27.28 -24.02
CA GLU A 176 31.68 -27.87 -25.33
C GLU A 176 30.88 -27.14 -26.42
#